data_AF-A0A7S4FIF7-F1
#
_entry.id   AF-A0A7S4FIF7-F1
#
_cell.length_a   1.000
_cell.length_b   1.000
_cell.length_c   1.000
_cell.angle_alpha   90.00
_cell.angle_beta   90.00
_cell.angle_gamma   90.00
#
_symmetry.space_group_name_H-M   'P 1'
#
loop_
_entity.id
_entity.type
_entity.pdbx_description
1 polymer ?
#
loop_
_entity_poly.entity_id
_entity_poly.type
_entity_poly.pdbx_seq_one_letter_code
_entity_poly.pdbx_strand_id
1 'polypeptide(L)'
;QSVLHTLSENWVGLMDDLRRLDMIPSQPAMWVDRKTGLPTSHLNPGHWVNVTKEEFVQKFQAHLEATARAAVEANGGQRRSFSQLTTDLYELSLQYRFALPSWLIFVIRAVVTLDGFAADMET
;
A
#
# COMPACT_ATOMS: atom_id res chain seq x y z
N GLN A 1 -7.85 -16.56 -2.24
CA GLN A 1 -6.61 -16.54 -1.43
C GLN A 1 -6.01 -15.15 -1.26
N SER A 2 -6.52 -14.11 -1.92
CA SER A 2 -5.85 -12.79 -2.00
C SER A 2 -5.71 -12.00 -0.68
N VAL A 3 -6.70 -12.09 0.20
CA VAL A 3 -6.72 -11.33 1.46
C VAL A 3 -5.69 -11.83 2.49
N LEU A 4 -5.25 -13.09 2.40
CA LEU A 4 -4.25 -13.67 3.31
C LEU A 4 -2.85 -13.09 3.09
N HIS A 5 -2.56 -12.57 1.90
CA HIS A 5 -1.27 -11.96 1.59
C HIS A 5 -1.10 -10.61 2.31
N THR A 6 -2.17 -9.84 2.48
CA THR A 6 -2.15 -8.61 3.28
C THR A 6 -1.94 -8.89 4.77
N LEU A 7 -2.57 -9.96 5.29
CA LEU A 7 -2.42 -10.40 6.68
C LEU A 7 -1.03 -10.97 7.01
N SER A 8 -0.37 -11.57 6.01
CA SER A 8 0.98 -12.13 6.15
C SER A 8 2.08 -11.15 5.75
N GLU A 9 1.74 -9.87 5.47
CA GLU A 9 2.66 -8.86 4.94
C GLU A 9 3.40 -9.34 3.67
N ASN A 10 2.81 -10.28 2.92
CA ASN A 10 3.32 -10.76 1.65
C ASN A 10 2.95 -9.77 0.54
N TRP A 11 3.66 -8.64 0.52
CA TRP A 11 3.43 -7.52 -0.39
C TRP A 11 3.56 -7.92 -1.86
N VAL A 12 4.48 -8.86 -2.18
CA VAL A 12 4.65 -9.38 -3.53
C VAL A 12 3.38 -10.09 -4.00
N GLY A 13 2.82 -10.97 -3.17
CA GLY A 13 1.59 -11.67 -3.52
C GLY A 13 0.36 -10.75 -3.55
N LEU A 14 0.29 -9.75 -2.66
CA LEU A 14 -0.74 -8.71 -2.75
C LEU A 14 -0.66 -7.96 -4.08
N MET A 15 0.53 -7.57 -4.52
CA MET A 15 0.72 -6.87 -5.80
C MET A 15 0.35 -7.74 -7.01
N ASP A 16 0.66 -9.03 -6.95
CA ASP A 16 0.22 -9.99 -7.96
C ASP A 16 -1.30 -10.15 -8.00
N ASP A 17 -1.97 -10.15 -6.84
CA ASP A 17 -3.43 -10.17 -6.78
C ASP A 17 -4.05 -8.88 -7.30
N LEU A 18 -3.52 -7.72 -6.90
CA LEU A 18 -3.94 -6.41 -7.39
C LEU A 18 -3.80 -6.32 -8.91
N ARG A 19 -2.73 -6.89 -9.48
CA ARG A 19 -2.55 -7.00 -10.92
C ARG A 19 -3.59 -7.93 -11.56
N ARG A 20 -3.83 -9.12 -11.00
CA ARG A 20 -4.84 -10.06 -11.52
C ARG A 20 -6.25 -9.48 -11.53
N LEU A 21 -6.52 -8.55 -10.61
CA LEU A 21 -7.78 -7.84 -10.50
C LEU A 21 -7.84 -6.56 -11.35
N ASP A 22 -6.85 -6.32 -12.22
CA ASP A 22 -6.71 -5.12 -13.06
C ASP A 22 -6.73 -3.79 -12.27
N MET A 23 -6.32 -3.84 -11.01
CA MET A 23 -6.29 -2.67 -10.11
C MET A 23 -5.01 -1.83 -10.25
N ILE A 24 -3.98 -2.40 -10.88
CA ILE A 24 -2.78 -1.70 -11.30
C ILE A 24 -2.89 -1.48 -12.82
N PRO A 25 -2.90 -0.23 -13.30
CA PRO A 25 -3.00 0.03 -14.73
C PRO A 25 -1.84 -0.63 -15.49
N SER A 26 -2.12 -1.05 -16.72
CA SER A 26 -1.15 -1.74 -17.59
C SER A 26 0.16 -0.96 -17.78
N GLN A 27 0.08 0.37 -17.71
CA GLN A 27 1.20 1.29 -17.56
C GLN A 27 1.09 2.00 -16.20
N PRO A 28 1.88 1.59 -15.19
CA PRO A 28 1.96 2.33 -13.94
C PRO A 28 2.60 3.70 -14.20
N ALA A 29 2.14 4.71 -13.46
CA ALA A 29 2.65 6.06 -13.56
C ALA A 29 2.82 6.66 -12.16
N MET A 30 3.75 7.59 -12.05
CA MET A 30 4.06 8.33 -10.84
C MET A 30 3.82 9.82 -11.09
N TRP A 31 3.24 10.51 -10.11
CA TRP A 31 3.07 11.94 -10.17
C TRP A 31 4.36 12.61 -9.73
N VAL A 32 4.90 13.46 -10.58
CA VAL A 32 6.13 14.21 -10.28
C VAL A 32 5.88 15.70 -10.38
N ASP A 33 6.56 16.44 -9.50
CA ASP A 33 6.57 17.89 -9.53
C ASP A 33 7.19 18.37 -10.86
N ARG A 34 6.56 19.37 -11.46
CA ARG A 34 6.95 19.85 -12.81
C ARG A 34 8.30 20.58 -12.82
N LYS A 35 8.76 21.11 -11.69
CA LYS A 35 9.98 21.91 -11.60
C LYS A 35 11.19 21.07 -11.22
N THR A 36 11.00 20.13 -10.30
CA THR A 36 12.07 19.32 -9.70
C THR A 36 12.17 17.92 -10.30
N GLY A 37 11.10 17.43 -10.92
CA GLY A 37 11.02 16.06 -11.42
C GLY A 37 10.96 15.00 -10.31
N LEU A 38 10.81 15.42 -9.05
CA LEU A 38 10.74 14.52 -7.90
C LEU A 38 9.30 14.03 -7.65
N PRO A 39 9.13 12.83 -7.06
CA PRO A 39 7.81 12.33 -6.66
C PRO A 39 7.12 13.32 -5.72
N THR A 40 5.83 13.59 -5.97
CA THR A 40 5.01 14.46 -5.10
C THR A 40 3.56 13.98 -5.10
N SER A 41 2.75 14.53 -4.20
CA SER A 41 1.31 14.28 -4.17
C SER A 41 0.61 14.89 -5.39
N HIS A 42 -0.34 14.16 -6.00
CA HIS A 42 -1.18 14.64 -7.10
C HIS A 42 -2.14 15.78 -6.71
N LEU A 43 -2.20 16.12 -5.42
CA LEU A 43 -2.85 17.34 -4.93
C LEU A 43 -2.01 18.61 -5.24
N ASN A 44 -0.71 18.45 -5.52
CA ASN A 44 0.19 19.53 -5.91
C ASN A 44 0.36 19.59 -7.44
N PRO A 45 0.71 20.76 -8.01
CA PRO A 45 0.97 20.89 -9.43
C PRO A 45 2.07 19.93 -9.92
N GLY A 46 1.79 19.16 -10.96
CA GLY A 46 2.71 18.17 -11.47
C GLY A 46 2.22 17.53 -12.76
N HIS A 47 2.80 16.39 -13.11
CA HIS A 47 2.38 15.58 -14.26
C HIS A 47 2.69 14.10 -14.03
N TRP A 48 1.95 13.24 -14.74
CA TRP A 48 2.19 11.80 -14.74
C TRP A 48 3.41 11.45 -15.58
N VAL A 49 4.34 10.69 -15.00
CA VAL A 49 5.45 10.06 -15.71
C VAL A 49 5.27 8.56 -15.62
N ASN A 50 5.32 7.89 -16.77
CA ASN A 50 5.24 6.44 -16.81
C ASN A 50 6.47 5.83 -16.12
N VAL A 51 6.24 4.86 -15.26
CA VAL A 51 7.28 4.07 -14.60
C VAL A 51 7.21 2.64 -15.08
N THR A 52 8.32 1.90 -15.00
CA THR A 52 8.27 0.48 -15.30
C THR A 52 7.51 -0.26 -14.21
N LYS A 53 7.02 -1.46 -14.55
CA LYS A 53 6.30 -2.31 -13.59
C LYS A 53 7.20 -2.70 -12.43
N GLU A 54 8.45 -3.01 -12.75
CA GLU A 54 9.48 -3.42 -11.80
C GLU A 54 9.80 -2.27 -10.84
N GLU A 55 9.96 -1.05 -11.35
CA GLU A 55 10.19 0.14 -10.55
C GLU A 55 9.00 0.44 -9.62
N PHE A 56 7.77 0.32 -10.12
CA PHE A 56 6.57 0.51 -9.33
C PHE A 56 6.49 -0.48 -8.16
N VAL A 57 6.68 -1.78 -8.42
CA VAL A 57 6.65 -2.82 -7.39
C VAL A 57 7.74 -2.59 -6.35
N GLN A 58 8.96 -2.27 -6.80
CA GLN A 58 10.08 -2.03 -5.90
C GLN A 58 9.84 -0.83 -4.99
N LYS A 59 9.33 0.29 -5.51
CA LYS A 59 9.05 1.49 -4.71
C LYS A 59 7.86 1.28 -3.77
N PHE A 60 6.82 0.59 -4.22
CA PHE A 60 5.66 0.24 -3.40
C PHE A 60 6.07 -0.62 -2.20
N GLN A 61 6.86 -1.68 -2.46
CA GLN A 61 7.38 -2.56 -1.42
C GLN A 61 8.31 -1.80 -0.45
N ALA A 62 9.23 -1.00 -0.97
CA ALA A 62 10.14 -0.24 -0.14
C ALA A 62 9.41 0.74 0.80
N HIS A 63 8.34 1.39 0.33
CA HIS A 63 7.53 2.28 1.16
C HIS A 63 6.80 1.52 2.26
N LEU A 64 6.16 0.39 1.95
CA LEU A 64 5.46 -0.42 2.95
C LEU A 64 6.41 -1.06 3.97
N GLU A 65 7.58 -1.53 3.55
CA GLU A 65 8.59 -2.08 4.45
C GLU A 65 9.20 -1.02 5.36
N ALA A 66 9.52 0.17 4.83
CA ALA A 66 10.07 1.26 5.62
C ALA A 66 9.09 1.71 6.70
N THR A 67 7.82 1.86 6.33
CA THR A 67 6.77 2.30 7.24
C THR A 67 6.38 1.18 8.24
N ALA A 68 6.47 -0.10 7.85
CA ALA A 68 6.31 -1.24 8.77
C ALA A 68 7.44 -1.30 9.80
N ARG A 69 8.71 -1.10 9.39
CA ARG A 69 9.85 -1.03 10.33
C ARG A 69 9.69 0.12 11.32
N ALA A 70 9.30 1.30 10.83
CA ALA A 70 9.03 2.45 11.68
C ALA A 70 7.90 2.17 12.69
N ALA A 71 6.86 1.44 12.28
CA ALA A 71 5.78 1.05 13.18
C ALA A 71 6.24 0.06 14.26
N VAL A 72 7.11 -0.91 13.93
CA VAL A 72 7.68 -1.86 14.89
C VAL A 72 8.55 -1.15 15.92
N GLU A 73 9.37 -0.19 15.49
CA GLU A 73 10.19 0.63 16.39
C GLU A 73 9.32 1.50 17.31
N ALA A 74 8.28 2.14 16.77
CA ALA A 74 7.38 3.00 17.53
C ALA A 74 6.46 2.23 18.50
N ASN A 75 6.03 1.01 18.12
CA ASN A 75 5.10 0.18 18.88
C ASN A 75 5.79 -0.89 19.74
N GLY A 76 7.10 -0.76 20.00
CA GLY A 76 7.83 -1.65 20.90
C GLY A 76 7.86 -3.12 20.47
N GLY A 77 7.92 -3.39 19.16
CA GLY A 77 7.96 -4.75 18.61
C GLY A 77 6.62 -5.30 18.11
N GLN A 78 5.51 -4.57 18.28
CA GLN A 78 4.21 -5.00 17.74
C GLN A 78 4.08 -4.73 16.24
N ARG A 79 3.31 -5.59 15.56
CA ARG A 79 2.96 -5.44 14.15
C ARG A 79 2.25 -4.10 13.89
N ARG A 80 2.35 -3.64 12.65
CA ARG A 80 1.65 -2.46 12.13
C ARG A 80 0.14 -2.56 12.36
N SER A 81 -0.49 -1.48 12.80
CA SER A 81 -1.95 -1.41 12.92
C SER A 81 -2.62 -1.23 11.56
N PHE A 82 -3.88 -1.65 11.44
CA PHE A 82 -4.67 -1.44 10.21
C PHE A 82 -4.70 0.02 9.78
N SER A 83 -4.86 0.93 10.75
CA SER A 83 -4.94 2.36 10.47
C SER A 83 -3.67 2.85 9.79
N GLN A 84 -2.50 2.35 10.20
CA GLN A 84 -1.22 2.68 9.58
C GLN A 84 -1.18 2.15 8.14
N LEU A 85 -1.56 0.87 7.93
CA LEU A 85 -1.61 0.27 6.58
C LEU A 85 -2.52 1.06 5.62
N THR A 86 -3.71 1.48 6.08
CA THR A 86 -4.60 2.29 5.25
C THR A 86 -4.03 3.66 4.94
N THR A 87 -3.30 4.25 5.89
CA THR A 87 -2.60 5.52 5.67
C THR A 87 -1.52 5.35 4.61
N ASP A 88 -0.71 4.28 4.65
CA ASP A 88 0.34 4.09 3.64
C ASP A 88 -0.26 3.83 2.26
N LEU A 89 -1.31 3.00 2.18
CA LEU A 89 -2.00 2.77 0.91
C LEU A 89 -2.60 4.08 0.37
N TYR A 90 -3.15 4.92 1.24
CA TYR A 90 -3.64 6.23 0.86
C TYR A 90 -2.51 7.15 0.38
N GLU A 91 -1.39 7.24 1.10
CA GLU A 91 -0.22 8.03 0.70
C GLU A 91 0.36 7.59 -0.64
N LEU A 92 0.45 6.27 -0.86
CA LEU A 92 0.84 5.72 -2.15
C LEU A 92 -0.15 6.12 -3.26
N SER A 93 -1.45 6.21 -2.95
CA SER A 93 -2.47 6.64 -3.94
C SER A 93 -2.32 8.09 -4.35
N LEU A 94 -1.74 8.91 -3.45
CA LEU A 94 -1.44 10.30 -3.74
C LEU A 94 -0.28 10.44 -4.72
N GLN A 95 0.66 9.51 -4.74
CA GLN A 95 1.88 9.60 -5.56
C GLN A 95 1.83 8.74 -6.81
N TYR A 96 1.14 7.60 -6.77
CA TYR A 96 1.10 6.64 -7.87
C TYR A 96 -0.28 6.52 -8.45
N ARG A 97 -0.32 6.30 -9.75
CA ARG A 97 -1.54 5.99 -10.48
C ARG A 97 -1.89 4.52 -10.28
N PHE A 98 -2.57 4.23 -9.18
CA PHE A 98 -3.22 2.94 -8.95
C PHE A 98 -4.70 3.15 -8.62
N ALA A 99 -5.55 2.18 -8.90
CA ALA A 99 -6.96 2.22 -8.52
C ALA A 99 -7.22 1.16 -7.45
N LEU A 100 -7.24 1.53 -6.15
CA LEU A 100 -7.89 0.67 -5.16
C LEU A 100 -9.38 1.00 -5.16
N PRO A 101 -10.27 0.10 -5.60
CA PRO A 101 -11.68 0.23 -5.32
C PRO A 101 -11.92 0.31 -3.82
N SER A 102 -12.86 1.16 -3.43
CA SER A 102 -13.23 1.38 -2.03
C SER A 102 -13.61 0.08 -1.31
N TRP A 103 -14.17 -0.91 -2.02
CA TRP A 103 -14.50 -2.22 -1.45
C TRP A 103 -13.27 -2.98 -0.94
N LEU A 104 -12.10 -2.85 -1.56
CA LEU A 104 -10.90 -3.53 -1.08
C LEU A 104 -10.41 -2.91 0.24
N ILE A 105 -10.54 -1.59 0.40
CA ILE A 105 -10.26 -0.91 1.67
C ILE A 105 -11.18 -1.46 2.78
N PHE A 106 -12.47 -1.67 2.48
CA PHE A 106 -13.41 -2.27 3.43
C PHE A 106 -13.07 -3.72 3.78
N VAL A 107 -12.63 -4.52 2.81
CA VAL A 107 -12.21 -5.91 3.05
C VAL A 107 -10.97 -5.95 3.94
N ILE A 108 -9.94 -5.15 3.65
CA ILE A 108 -8.75 -5.11 4.51
C ILE A 108 -9.14 -4.63 5.92
N ARG A 109 -10.08 -3.68 6.06
CA ARG A 109 -10.58 -3.21 7.37
C ARG A 109 -11.27 -4.31 8.16
N ALA A 110 -12.19 -5.03 7.54
CA ALA A 110 -12.91 -6.12 8.17
C ALA A 110 -11.93 -7.21 8.64
N VAL A 111 -10.94 -7.52 7.81
CA VAL A 111 -9.97 -8.58 8.05
C VAL A 111 -9.03 -8.26 9.20
N VAL A 112 -8.46 -7.05 9.26
CA VAL A 112 -7.59 -6.70 10.39
C VAL A 112 -8.39 -6.51 11.69
N THR A 113 -9.65 -6.07 11.59
CA THR A 113 -10.54 -6.00 12.75
C THR A 113 -10.80 -7.41 13.32
N LEU A 114 -11.07 -8.39 12.45
CA LEU A 114 -11.24 -9.80 12.83
C LEU A 114 -9.95 -10.40 13.42
N ASP A 115 -8.78 -10.06 12.87
CA ASP A 115 -7.48 -10.51 13.38
C ASP A 115 -7.19 -9.94 14.78
N GLY A 116 -7.54 -8.67 15.01
CA GLY A 116 -7.48 -8.06 16.34
C GLY A 116 -8.37 -8.76 17.37
N PHE A 117 -9.60 -9.12 16.98
CA PHE A 117 -10.48 -9.92 17.85
C PHE A 117 -9.94 -11.34 18.09
N ALA A 118 -9.32 -11.97 17.10
CA ALA A 118 -8.73 -13.30 17.25
C ALA A 118 -7.55 -13.29 18.23
N ALA A 119 -6.67 -12.28 18.14
CA ALA A 119 -5.55 -12.11 19.05
C ALA A 119 -5.98 -11.89 20.51
N ASP A 120 -7.05 -11.10 20.74
CA ASP A 120 -7.62 -10.88 22.07
C ASP A 120 -8.27 -12.13 22.68
N MET A 121 -8.71 -13.09 21.85
CA MET A 121 -9.31 -14.36 22.33
C MET A 121 -8.28 -15.43 22.70
N GLU A 122 -7.02 -15.28 22.25
CA GLU A 122 -5.92 -16.20 22.57
C GLU A 122 -5.13 -15.80 23.83
N THR A 123 -5.44 -14.64 24.42
CA THR A 123 -4.96 -14.15 25.74
C THR A 123 -5.95 -14.42 26.86
#